data_AF-A0A231PQK1-F1
#
_entry.id   AF-A0A231PQK1-F1
#
_cell.length_a   1.000
_cell.length_b   1.000
_cell.length_c   1.000
_cell.angle_alpha   90.00
_cell.angle_beta   90.00
_cell.angle_gamma   90.00
#
_symmetry.space_group_name_H-M   'P 1'
#
loop_
_entity.id
_entity.type
_entity.pdbx_description
1 polymer ?
#
loop_
_entity_poly.entity_id
_entity_poly.type
_entity_poly.pdbx_seq_one_letter_code
_entity_poly.pdbx_strand_id
1 'polypeptide(L)'
;MRIRLVTTTAAAAVAAGALTALSAVPAQAAEYNSALKVRGIQYDAPGSDSNRCSGGNTKEEYLTIKNYSKSTTVNLKGYVVKDAAGNRFTFTASHSLQPGDYVKLRGGNGTDSDAGNVVYRDNCNFMWNNDKDTIYVYKPSGAPADVHSYTKSGSDKDGNGYITYHG
;
A
#
# COMPACT_ATOMS: atom_id res chain seq x y z
N MET A 1 -72.93 -10.78 37.81
CA MET A 1 -72.96 -12.04 38.59
C MET A 1 -71.65 -12.76 38.34
N ARG A 2 -70.89 -13.08 39.41
CA ARG A 2 -69.68 -13.93 39.47
C ARG A 2 -68.40 -13.38 38.81
N ILE A 3 -67.19 -13.52 39.34
CA ILE A 3 -66.58 -13.79 40.66
C ILE A 3 -65.08 -13.55 40.42
N ARG A 4 -64.37 -13.10 41.46
CA ARG A 4 -62.92 -12.84 41.52
C ARG A 4 -62.07 -14.08 41.19
N LEU A 5 -60.83 -13.90 40.74
CA LEU A 5 -59.67 -14.51 41.41
C LEU A 5 -58.36 -13.80 41.04
N VAL A 6 -57.51 -13.68 42.06
CA VAL A 6 -56.18 -13.06 42.11
C VAL A 6 -55.14 -14.12 41.80
N THR A 7 -54.06 -13.78 41.09
CA THR A 7 -52.74 -14.43 41.26
C THR A 7 -51.61 -13.48 40.87
N THR A 8 -50.61 -13.44 41.73
CA THR A 8 -49.43 -12.56 41.74
C THR A 8 -48.21 -13.17 41.01
N THR A 9 -47.28 -12.27 40.67
CA THR A 9 -45.82 -12.41 40.44
C THR A 9 -45.31 -13.16 39.21
N ALA A 10 -44.56 -12.45 38.36
CA ALA A 10 -43.12 -12.68 38.17
C ALA A 10 -42.49 -11.48 37.42
N ALA A 11 -41.49 -10.85 38.02
CA ALA A 11 -40.63 -9.87 37.37
C ALA A 11 -39.58 -10.59 36.51
N ALA A 12 -39.39 -10.14 35.27
CA ALA A 12 -38.22 -10.45 34.47
C ALA A 12 -37.68 -9.14 33.91
N ALA A 13 -36.58 -8.66 34.50
CA ALA A 13 -35.80 -7.55 33.97
C ALA A 13 -35.09 -8.03 32.70
N VAL A 14 -35.40 -7.45 31.55
CA VAL A 14 -34.59 -7.60 30.34
C VAL A 14 -33.71 -6.36 30.26
N ALA A 15 -32.43 -6.55 30.57
CA ALA A 15 -31.41 -5.53 30.45
C ALA A 15 -31.31 -5.06 28.99
N ALA A 16 -31.42 -3.74 28.78
CA ALA A 16 -31.18 -3.11 27.50
C ALA A 16 -29.68 -3.23 27.15
N GLY A 17 -29.34 -4.14 26.24
CA GLY A 17 -28.02 -4.20 25.63
C GLY A 17 -27.85 -3.05 24.65
N ALA A 18 -27.09 -2.02 25.03
CA ALA A 18 -26.66 -0.99 24.10
C ALA A 18 -25.68 -1.60 23.09
N LEU A 19 -26.13 -1.86 21.86
CA LEU A 19 -25.24 -2.13 20.73
C LEU A 19 -24.46 -0.84 20.45
N THR A 20 -23.19 -0.80 20.85
CA THR A 20 -22.26 0.19 20.32
C THR A 20 -21.99 -0.15 18.86
N ALA A 21 -22.64 0.57 17.94
CA ALA A 21 -22.28 0.55 16.54
C ALA A 21 -20.84 1.07 16.39
N LEU A 22 -19.89 0.17 16.15
CA LEU A 22 -18.56 0.52 15.66
C LEU A 22 -18.75 1.07 14.24
N SER A 23 -18.86 2.39 14.11
CA SER A 23 -18.80 3.03 12.81
C SER A 23 -17.42 2.72 12.21
N ALA A 24 -17.38 1.94 11.14
CA ALA A 24 -16.19 1.79 10.33
C ALA A 24 -15.84 3.20 9.82
N VAL A 25 -14.77 3.78 10.36
CA VAL A 25 -14.21 5.01 9.82
C VAL A 25 -13.89 4.69 8.36
N PRO A 26 -14.43 5.45 7.41
CA PRO A 26 -14.12 5.18 6.03
C PRO A 26 -12.61 5.34 5.84
N ALA A 27 -11.99 4.44 5.07
CA ALA A 27 -10.62 4.58 4.60
C ALA A 27 -10.53 5.67 3.52
N GLN A 28 -11.03 6.87 3.82
CA GLN A 28 -10.85 8.05 2.99
C GLN A 28 -9.55 8.71 3.42
N ALA A 29 -8.54 8.61 2.54
CA ALA A 29 -7.32 9.41 2.52
C ALA A 29 -6.82 9.83 3.92
N ALA A 30 -6.42 8.87 4.75
CA ALA A 30 -5.54 9.19 5.86
C ALA A 30 -4.26 9.74 5.23
N GLU A 31 -4.10 11.06 5.21
CA GLU A 31 -2.82 11.65 4.86
C GLU A 31 -1.87 11.28 6.01
N TYR A 32 -1.12 10.20 5.81
CA TYR A 32 -0.16 9.77 6.79
C TYR A 32 0.88 10.86 6.93
N ASN A 33 1.12 11.32 8.16
CA ASN A 33 2.24 12.19 8.49
C ASN A 33 3.54 11.39 8.30
N SER A 34 3.97 11.33 7.04
CA SER A 34 5.16 10.64 6.56
C SER A 34 5.83 11.53 5.53
N ALA A 35 7.12 11.75 5.74
CA ALA A 35 7.98 12.34 4.72
C ALA A 35 8.19 11.38 3.54
N LEU A 36 8.10 10.06 3.78
CA LEU A 36 8.27 9.05 2.75
C LEU A 36 6.92 8.75 2.11
N LYS A 37 6.80 9.02 0.81
CA LYS A 37 5.56 8.82 0.03
C LYS A 37 5.87 8.19 -1.33
N VAL A 38 4.87 7.57 -1.94
CA VAL A 38 4.96 7.01 -3.30
C VAL A 38 4.89 8.15 -4.31
N ARG A 39 5.98 8.40 -5.03
CA ARG A 39 5.99 9.41 -6.09
C ARG A 39 5.14 8.97 -7.29
N GLY A 40 5.31 7.72 -7.70
CA GLY A 40 4.62 7.15 -8.86
C GLY A 40 4.97 5.69 -9.09
N ILE A 41 4.26 5.08 -10.02
CA ILE A 41 4.35 3.65 -10.34
C ILE A 41 4.27 3.45 -11.85
N GLN A 42 5.19 2.68 -12.42
CA GLN A 42 5.01 2.01 -13.71
C GLN A 42 4.41 0.64 -13.41
N TYR A 43 3.10 0.54 -13.51
CA TYR A 43 2.34 -0.65 -13.10
C TYR A 43 2.10 -1.62 -14.23
N ASP A 44 2.23 -1.16 -15.47
CA ASP A 44 2.13 -1.95 -16.70
C ASP A 44 3.44 -1.72 -17.46
N ALA A 45 4.22 -2.78 -17.64
CA ALA A 45 5.53 -2.69 -18.27
C ALA A 45 5.37 -2.34 -19.76
N PRO A 46 6.14 -1.37 -20.30
CA PRO A 46 6.08 -1.07 -21.73
C PRO A 46 6.37 -2.30 -22.60
N GLY A 47 5.50 -2.52 -23.60
CA GLY A 47 5.58 -3.65 -24.52
C GLY A 47 4.73 -4.85 -24.08
N SER A 48 4.87 -5.98 -24.78
CA SER A 48 4.21 -7.22 -24.37
C SER A 48 4.89 -7.84 -23.16
N ASP A 49 4.09 -8.22 -22.18
CA ASP A 49 4.56 -8.85 -20.95
C ASP A 49 5.37 -10.13 -21.22
N SER A 50 6.59 -10.15 -20.69
CA SER A 50 7.49 -11.28 -20.69
C SER A 50 8.16 -11.41 -19.32
N ASN A 51 7.77 -12.43 -18.57
CA ASN A 51 8.33 -12.77 -17.26
C ASN A 51 9.63 -13.60 -17.33
N ARG A 52 10.27 -13.66 -18.50
CA ARG A 52 11.55 -14.35 -18.64
C ARG A 52 12.62 -13.61 -17.85
N CYS A 53 13.29 -14.31 -16.93
CA CYS A 53 14.40 -13.73 -16.17
C CYS A 53 15.52 -13.16 -17.06
N SER A 54 15.71 -13.76 -18.24
CA SER A 54 16.61 -13.25 -19.28
C SER A 54 15.78 -12.65 -20.41
N GLY A 55 15.99 -11.37 -20.69
CA GLY A 55 15.35 -10.66 -21.81
C GLY A 55 13.87 -10.31 -21.61
N GLY A 56 13.27 -10.60 -20.46
CA GLY A 56 11.93 -10.11 -20.09
C GLY A 56 11.92 -8.63 -19.69
N ASN A 57 10.72 -8.09 -19.50
CA ASN A 57 10.47 -6.67 -19.23
C ASN A 57 9.97 -6.39 -17.80
N THR A 58 9.99 -7.36 -16.89
CA THR A 58 9.50 -7.16 -15.50
C THR A 58 10.25 -6.10 -14.71
N LYS A 59 11.51 -5.82 -15.06
CA LYS A 59 12.27 -4.69 -14.49
C LYS A 59 11.70 -3.33 -14.90
N GLU A 60 10.94 -3.26 -15.98
CA GLU A 60 10.30 -2.02 -16.43
C GLU A 60 9.03 -1.73 -15.62
N GLU A 61 8.51 -2.68 -14.85
CA GLU A 61 7.62 -2.37 -13.73
C GLU A 61 8.42 -1.88 -12.52
N TYR A 62 8.01 -0.73 -11.97
CA TYR A 62 8.67 -0.19 -10.81
C TYR A 62 7.79 0.76 -10.00
N LEU A 63 8.07 0.84 -8.70
CA LEU A 63 7.53 1.83 -7.79
C LEU A 63 8.62 2.82 -7.42
N THR A 64 8.35 4.12 -7.53
CA THR A 64 9.25 5.17 -7.06
C THR A 64 8.77 5.69 -5.70
N ILE A 65 9.60 5.57 -4.68
CA ILE A 65 9.34 6.07 -3.33
C ILE A 65 10.31 7.23 -3.08
N LYS A 66 9.79 8.38 -2.64
CA LYS A 66 10.56 9.62 -2.47
C LYS A 66 10.47 10.12 -1.03
N ASN A 67 11.58 10.67 -0.55
CA ASN A 67 11.63 11.42 0.69
C ASN A 67 11.28 12.89 0.43
N TYR A 68 10.08 13.30 0.81
CA TYR A 68 9.57 14.67 0.73
C TYR A 68 9.93 15.53 1.95
N SER A 69 10.70 15.01 2.92
CA SER A 69 11.24 15.86 3.98
C SER A 69 12.14 16.93 3.38
N LYS A 70 12.10 18.13 3.96
CA LYS A 70 12.99 19.24 3.58
C LYS A 70 14.37 19.16 4.24
N SER A 71 14.51 18.40 5.33
CA SER A 71 15.73 18.44 6.16
C SER A 71 16.12 17.10 6.78
N THR A 72 15.28 16.08 6.69
CA THR A 72 15.50 14.79 7.36
C THR A 72 15.83 13.72 6.34
N THR A 73 16.97 13.06 6.51
CA THR A 73 17.28 11.81 5.81
C THR A 73 16.41 10.67 6.36
N VAL A 74 15.88 9.83 5.48
CA VAL A 74 15.09 8.65 5.85
C VAL A 74 15.86 7.38 5.48
N ASN A 75 16.13 6.52 6.46
CA ASN A 75 16.64 5.17 6.17
C ASN A 75 15.46 4.21 6.01
N LEU A 76 15.45 3.48 4.88
CA LEU A 76 14.39 2.57 4.49
C LEU A 76 14.46 1.20 5.17
N LYS A 77 15.49 0.89 5.97
CA LYS A 77 15.60 -0.40 6.65
C LYS A 77 14.34 -0.70 7.47
N GLY A 78 13.72 -1.84 7.20
CA GLY A 78 12.50 -2.33 7.84
C GLY A 78 11.20 -1.78 7.23
N TYR A 79 11.26 -0.84 6.29
CA TYR A 79 10.07 -0.43 5.54
C TYR A 79 9.57 -1.59 4.68
N VAL A 80 8.26 -1.58 4.43
CA VAL A 80 7.58 -2.65 3.71
C VAL A 80 6.70 -2.05 2.63
N VAL A 81 6.80 -2.59 1.43
CA VAL A 81 5.87 -2.32 0.32
C VAL A 81 5.01 -3.56 0.13
N LYS A 82 3.69 -3.39 0.01
CA LYS A 82 2.76 -4.46 -0.32
C LYS A 82 1.75 -4.00 -1.34
N ASP A 83 1.16 -4.94 -2.05
CA ASP A 83 -0.02 -4.72 -2.88
C ASP A 83 -1.27 -5.38 -2.27
N ALA A 84 -2.42 -5.25 -2.95
CA ALA A 84 -3.65 -5.92 -2.51
C ALA A 84 -3.69 -7.41 -2.89
N ALA A 85 -2.87 -7.84 -3.87
CA ALA A 85 -2.79 -9.23 -4.32
C ALA A 85 -1.93 -10.12 -3.42
N GLY A 86 -1.20 -9.55 -2.47
CA GLY A 86 -0.38 -10.26 -1.48
C GLY A 86 1.13 -10.25 -1.78
N ASN A 87 1.58 -9.54 -2.82
CA ASN A 87 3.00 -9.28 -3.01
C ASN A 87 3.54 -8.43 -1.87
N ARG A 88 4.78 -8.72 -1.47
CA ARG A 88 5.46 -8.03 -0.38
C ARG A 88 6.95 -7.88 -0.69
N PHE A 89 7.45 -6.68 -0.49
CA PHE A 89 8.88 -6.38 -0.46
C PHE A 89 9.23 -5.77 0.90
N THR A 90 10.38 -6.13 1.46
CA THR A 90 10.87 -5.55 2.72
C THR A 90 12.31 -5.11 2.52
N PHE A 91 12.59 -3.85 2.84
CA PHE A 91 13.95 -3.33 2.84
C PHE A 91 14.72 -3.93 4.01
N THR A 92 15.52 -4.97 3.76
CA THR A 92 16.27 -5.68 4.82
C THR A 92 17.61 -4.99 5.14
N ALA A 93 18.22 -4.36 4.12
CA ALA A 93 19.43 -3.56 4.25
C ALA A 93 19.12 -2.08 4.54
N SER A 94 20.14 -1.35 4.96
CA SER A 94 20.07 0.12 5.05
C SER A 94 20.09 0.73 3.66
N HIS A 95 19.18 1.67 3.41
CA HIS A 95 19.13 2.51 2.21
C HIS A 95 18.70 3.90 2.63
N SER A 96 19.52 4.92 2.41
CA SER A 96 19.31 6.26 2.99
C SER A 96 18.93 7.28 1.94
N LEU A 97 17.69 7.76 2.01
CA LEU A 97 17.20 8.83 1.13
C LEU A 97 17.40 10.18 1.77
N GLN A 98 18.24 11.02 1.16
CA GLN A 98 18.37 12.43 1.53
C GLN A 98 17.08 13.20 1.26
N PRO A 99 16.91 14.42 1.82
CA PRO A 99 15.82 15.31 1.43
C PRO A 99 15.68 15.45 -0.09
N GLY A 100 14.49 15.12 -0.62
CA GLY A 100 14.20 15.15 -2.05
C GLY A 100 14.63 13.92 -2.86
N ASP A 101 15.39 13.01 -2.26
CA ASP A 101 15.91 11.81 -2.91
C ASP A 101 14.85 10.68 -3.00
N TYR A 102 15.08 9.69 -3.85
CA TYR A 102 14.13 8.62 -4.13
C TYR A 102 14.80 7.27 -4.38
N VAL A 103 14.07 6.17 -4.19
CA VAL A 103 14.47 4.82 -4.61
C VAL A 103 13.45 4.27 -5.61
N LYS A 104 13.91 3.45 -6.55
CA LYS A 104 13.06 2.60 -7.39
C LYS A 104 13.08 1.16 -6.90
N LEU A 105 11.92 0.63 -6.50
CA LEU A 105 11.70 -0.81 -6.35
C LEU A 105 11.28 -1.37 -7.70
N ARG A 106 12.17 -2.13 -8.35
CA ARG A 106 11.94 -2.73 -9.67
C ARG A 106 11.54 -4.19 -9.54
N GLY A 107 10.75 -4.68 -10.49
CA GLY A 107 10.62 -6.11 -10.72
C GLY A 107 11.92 -6.73 -11.25
N GLY A 108 11.89 -8.03 -11.52
CA GLY A 108 13.06 -8.77 -12.00
C GLY A 108 14.12 -9.00 -10.93
N ASN A 109 15.29 -9.43 -11.38
CA ASN A 109 16.46 -9.70 -10.54
C ASN A 109 17.50 -8.60 -10.76
N GLY A 110 18.25 -8.27 -9.71
CA GLY A 110 19.36 -7.33 -9.81
C GLY A 110 20.18 -7.29 -8.53
N THR A 111 20.93 -6.21 -8.37
CA THR A 111 21.68 -5.95 -7.13
C THR A 111 21.22 -4.62 -6.59
N ASP A 112 20.69 -4.66 -5.36
CA ASP A 112 20.31 -3.47 -4.61
C ASP A 112 21.50 -2.51 -4.50
N SER A 113 21.24 -1.23 -4.70
CA SER A 113 22.26 -0.19 -4.67
C SER A 113 21.71 1.08 -4.04
N ASP A 114 22.28 1.45 -2.89
CA ASP A 114 22.02 2.72 -2.22
C ASP A 114 22.43 3.90 -3.12
N ALA A 115 23.67 3.88 -3.61
CA ALA A 115 24.18 4.92 -4.51
C ALA A 115 23.43 5.01 -5.85
N GLY A 116 22.93 3.88 -6.37
CA GLY A 116 22.13 3.82 -7.59
C GLY A 116 20.64 4.06 -7.38
N ASN A 117 20.19 4.19 -6.13
CA ASN A 117 18.80 4.39 -5.77
C ASN A 117 17.84 3.37 -6.39
N VAL A 118 18.24 2.10 -6.34
CA VAL A 118 17.49 0.99 -6.91
C VAL A 118 17.54 -0.22 -6.00
N VAL A 119 16.40 -0.88 -5.84
CA VAL A 119 16.27 -2.20 -5.23
C VAL A 119 15.44 -3.10 -6.13
N TYR A 120 15.65 -4.41 -6.03
CA TYR A 120 15.00 -5.39 -6.88
C TYR A 120 14.12 -6.33 -6.05
N ARG A 121 12.97 -6.70 -6.61
CA ARG A 121 12.10 -7.71 -6.01
C ARG A 121 12.75 -9.10 -5.95
N ASP A 122 13.79 -9.32 -6.76
CA ASP A 122 14.46 -10.63 -6.97
C ASP A 122 13.47 -11.72 -7.39
N ASN A 123 12.55 -11.34 -8.28
CA ASN A 123 11.58 -12.25 -8.86
C ASN A 123 11.21 -11.77 -10.28
N CYS A 124 11.25 -12.71 -11.22
CA CYS A 124 11.02 -12.43 -12.64
C CYS A 124 9.54 -12.33 -13.02
N ASN A 125 8.60 -12.53 -12.10
CA ASN A 125 7.18 -12.25 -12.32
C ASN A 125 6.88 -10.76 -12.10
N PHE A 126 5.84 -10.27 -12.78
CA PHE A 126 5.28 -8.93 -12.57
C PHE A 126 4.79 -8.76 -11.13
N MET A 127 4.96 -7.55 -10.61
CA MET A 127 4.63 -7.22 -9.23
C MET A 127 3.27 -6.53 -9.15
N TRP A 128 2.92 -5.75 -10.17
CA TRP A 128 1.74 -4.90 -10.17
C TRP A 128 0.68 -5.46 -11.13
N ASN A 129 -0.59 -5.25 -10.81
CA ASN A 129 -1.68 -5.71 -11.66
C ASN A 129 -2.05 -4.64 -12.71
N ASN A 130 -2.13 -5.04 -13.99
CA ASN A 130 -2.42 -4.13 -15.10
C ASN A 130 -3.82 -3.49 -15.04
N ASP A 131 -4.82 -4.12 -14.42
CA ASP A 131 -6.18 -3.58 -14.41
C ASP A 131 -6.43 -2.60 -13.26
N LYS A 132 -6.00 -2.99 -12.05
CA LYS A 132 -6.16 -2.23 -10.80
C LYS A 132 -5.31 -2.83 -9.69
N ASP A 133 -4.88 -2.00 -8.75
CA ASP A 133 -4.23 -2.48 -7.53
C ASP A 133 -4.33 -1.44 -6.40
N THR A 134 -3.83 -1.79 -5.22
CA THR A 134 -3.59 -0.87 -4.12
C THR A 134 -2.21 -1.10 -3.51
N ILE A 135 -1.39 -0.06 -3.56
CA ILE A 135 -0.03 -0.02 -3.04
C ILE A 135 -0.10 0.47 -1.59
N TYR A 136 0.52 -0.28 -0.68
CA TYR A 136 0.70 0.08 0.71
C TYR A 136 2.17 0.20 1.03
N VAL A 137 2.56 1.33 1.65
CA VAL A 137 3.90 1.50 2.23
C VAL A 137 3.75 1.58 3.74
N TYR A 138 4.49 0.74 4.46
CA TYR A 138 4.50 0.70 5.93
C TYR A 138 5.86 1.08 6.48
N LYS A 139 5.83 1.82 7.59
CA LYS A 139 6.99 2.08 8.44
C LYS A 139 7.41 0.79 9.15
N PRO A 140 8.66 0.69 9.65
CA PRO A 140 9.12 -0.46 10.43
C PRO A 140 8.26 -0.76 11.66
N SER A 141 7.61 0.27 12.23
CA SER A 141 6.68 0.13 13.36
C SER A 141 5.36 -0.57 13.00
N GLY A 142 5.11 -0.84 11.72
CA GLY A 142 3.83 -1.35 11.21
C GLY A 142 2.80 -0.26 10.92
N ALA A 143 3.07 1.00 11.28
CA ALA A 143 2.20 2.12 10.92
C ALA A 143 2.28 2.39 9.41
N PRO A 144 1.16 2.67 8.73
CA PRO A 144 1.17 3.09 7.34
C PRO A 144 1.94 4.40 7.14
N ALA A 145 2.73 4.44 6.07
CA ALA A 145 3.48 5.59 5.59
C ALA A 145 2.79 6.25 4.40
N ASP A 146 2.24 5.45 3.48
CA ASP A 146 1.48 5.93 2.32
C ASP A 146 0.57 4.82 1.76
N VAL A 147 -0.51 5.20 1.08
CA VAL A 147 -1.38 4.26 0.37
C VAL A 147 -1.95 4.88 -0.91
N HIS A 148 -1.91 4.14 -2.01
CA HIS A 148 -2.50 4.58 -3.28
C HIS A 148 -3.19 3.43 -3.99
N SER A 149 -4.40 3.68 -4.47
CA SER A 149 -5.12 2.75 -5.34
C SER A 149 -5.20 3.31 -6.74
N TYR A 150 -5.18 2.42 -7.73
CA TYR A 150 -5.41 2.80 -9.12
C TYR A 150 -6.34 1.83 -9.84
N THR A 151 -6.93 2.33 -10.91
CA THR A 151 -7.48 1.52 -12.00
C THR A 151 -6.89 2.05 -13.29
N LYS A 152 -6.61 1.18 -14.26
CA LYS A 152 -6.08 1.58 -15.57
C LYS A 152 -6.92 2.69 -16.20
N SER A 153 -8.23 2.46 -16.32
CA SER A 153 -9.15 3.42 -16.93
C SER A 153 -9.31 4.75 -16.18
N GLY A 154 -9.14 4.77 -14.85
CA GLY A 154 -9.40 5.96 -14.03
C GLY A 154 -8.15 6.80 -13.74
N SER A 155 -7.00 6.16 -13.61
CA SER A 155 -5.77 6.76 -13.09
C SER A 155 -4.73 7.03 -14.18
N ASP A 156 -4.74 6.26 -15.27
CA ASP A 156 -3.77 6.32 -16.36
C ASP A 156 -4.45 6.81 -17.65
N LYS A 157 -4.56 8.14 -17.78
CA LYS A 157 -5.34 8.76 -18.88
C LYS A 157 -4.61 8.74 -20.22
N ASP A 158 -3.28 8.70 -20.22
CA ASP A 158 -2.48 8.64 -21.44
C ASP A 158 -2.15 7.20 -21.86
N GLY A 159 -2.43 6.22 -20.99
CA GLY A 159 -2.36 4.80 -21.28
C GLY A 159 -0.93 4.28 -21.40
N ASN A 160 0.03 4.97 -20.78
CA ASN A 160 1.45 4.61 -20.85
C ASN A 160 1.87 3.64 -19.74
N GLY A 161 0.95 3.19 -18.88
CA GLY A 161 1.22 2.29 -17.77
C GLY A 161 1.84 2.96 -16.54
N TYR A 162 1.94 4.29 -16.53
CA TYR A 162 2.58 5.07 -15.48
C TYR A 162 1.61 6.04 -14.81
N ILE A 163 1.63 6.08 -13.47
CA ILE A 163 0.81 7.00 -12.68
C ILE A 163 1.72 7.80 -11.75
N THR A 164 1.52 9.12 -11.72
CA THR A 164 2.10 10.02 -10.71
C THR A 164 1.10 10.27 -9.60
N TYR A 165 1.51 10.07 -8.35
CA TYR A 165 0.68 10.37 -7.17
C TYR A 165 1.13 11.65 -6.47
N HIS A 166 2.45 11.85 -6.33
CA HIS A 166 3.03 13.02 -5.67
C HIS A 166 4.11 13.66 -6.56
N GLY A 167 4.06 14.98 -6.72
CA GLY A 167 5.05 15.79 -7.44
C GLY A 167 6.20 16.23 -6.55
#